data_AF-A0A954U4S5-F1
#
_entry.id   AF-A0A954U4S5-F1
#
_cell.length_a   1.000
_cell.length_b   1.000
_cell.length_c   1.000
_cell.angle_alpha   90.00
_cell.angle_beta   90.00
_cell.angle_gamma   90.00
#
_symmetry.space_group_name_H-M   'P 1'
#
loop_
_entity.id
_entity.type
_entity.pdbx_description
1 polymer ?
#
loop_
_entity_poly.entity_id
_entity_poly.type
_entity_poly.pdbx_seq_one_letter_code
_entity_poly.pdbx_strand_id
1 'polypeptide(L)'
;MREWTEIHRQLMDVAQQQGFRQGQRHDDFAAIHRALLTGLLSGVAYKTGDREYTGAGGLTFSPWPGSGLVRERHAWIMAAERIETAKRYGRTLSRVSPVWVEQLAEHLVKRSYSDPHWRKKLRTVMAYEKVSLWGMPIVVKRSVRYGPLDPETARQIFIQQALVDGNVNDFDSFVTQNRALREEIAELAAKTRRRDLLLDDYTIYMFYDERLPHDVFDVASMLRWLKASPDHRQRVRLKFEDLVQEQVAERSRTQFPDELTVGNLVLPVAYHFEAGADDDGVTISVPAAAVHQLDPRQLDWLVPGLIEEKVVALMRSLPKALRRNFVPVPDTARQIVSELDFGNGTFLDVLAQKLSQYAQERVAVADFDLDKLPTHLRMNVKVLDDDGQAVHAGRDLNELQRENRQQQPDATADVRSADPRWARDGITDWDFGELPKDLILESGGIPVTVHPAVVDQGESVSLRLMDTQSQADRATRRGVSRLYYLANRKSLKTQIRWLPQWNECCVWAADRIDVETLKHDLQMRIAELAFVGREKLPRDEAEFRRRQANGVERIGIATQEVAPLLPRMFAAYHRVRLALDSIQGTRYQAACFDINEQLDQLFVTGFLVDAPWPWLQEFPRYLEAIVYRIDKL
;
A
#
# COMPACT_ATOMS: atom_id res chain seq x y z
N MET A 1 -89.74 -28.07 23.54
CA MET A 1 -88.81 -29.06 24.15
C MET A 1 -89.08 -30.50 23.72
N ARG A 2 -90.33 -30.99 23.74
CA ARG A 2 -90.66 -32.38 23.34
C ARG A 2 -90.14 -32.78 21.95
N GLU A 3 -90.32 -31.92 20.95
CA GLU A 3 -89.83 -32.14 19.58
C GLU A 3 -88.31 -32.24 19.49
N TRP A 4 -87.57 -31.43 20.24
CA TRP A 4 -86.11 -31.47 20.28
C TRP A 4 -85.59 -32.76 20.90
N THR A 5 -86.22 -33.25 21.96
CA THR A 5 -85.87 -34.53 22.59
C THR A 5 -86.10 -35.70 21.62
N GLU A 6 -87.17 -35.65 20.84
CA GLU A 6 -87.48 -36.68 19.85
C GLU A 6 -86.50 -36.66 18.66
N ILE A 7 -86.20 -35.48 18.10
CA ILE A 7 -85.21 -35.34 17.03
C ILE A 7 -83.83 -35.80 17.51
N HIS A 8 -83.44 -35.41 18.73
CA HIS A 8 -82.18 -35.86 19.32
C HIS A 8 -82.13 -37.39 19.42
N ARG A 9 -83.20 -38.03 19.89
CA ARG A 9 -83.30 -39.49 19.97
C ARG A 9 -83.13 -40.15 18.60
N GLN A 10 -83.85 -39.66 17.59
CA GLN A 10 -83.76 -40.17 16.22
C GLN A 10 -82.34 -40.03 15.62
N LEU A 11 -81.69 -38.88 15.82
CA LEU A 11 -80.31 -38.67 15.37
C LEU A 11 -79.30 -39.57 16.10
N MET A 12 -79.51 -39.80 17.40
CA MET A 12 -78.68 -40.72 18.18
C MET A 12 -78.82 -42.17 17.70
N ASP A 13 -80.03 -42.63 17.40
CA ASP A 13 -80.28 -43.97 16.87
C ASP A 13 -79.55 -44.17 15.53
N VAL A 14 -79.63 -43.18 14.63
CA VAL A 14 -78.90 -43.20 13.34
C VAL A 14 -77.39 -43.21 13.56
N ALA A 15 -76.86 -42.39 14.48
CA ALA A 15 -75.43 -42.35 14.77
C ALA A 15 -74.91 -43.69 15.32
N GLN A 16 -75.67 -44.33 16.22
CA GLN A 16 -75.32 -45.64 16.77
C GLN A 16 -75.33 -46.74 15.70
N GLN A 17 -76.30 -46.72 14.77
CA GLN A 17 -76.34 -47.63 13.63
C GLN A 17 -75.10 -47.50 12.72
N GLN A 18 -74.57 -46.28 12.58
CA GLN A 18 -73.34 -45.99 11.83
C GLN A 18 -72.05 -46.29 12.64
N GLY A 19 -72.16 -46.86 13.84
CA GLY A 19 -71.03 -47.26 14.68
C GLY A 19 -70.44 -46.16 15.56
N PHE A 20 -71.07 -44.98 15.63
CA PHE A 20 -70.63 -43.93 16.56
C PHE A 20 -70.97 -44.30 18.00
N ARG A 21 -69.98 -44.22 18.91
CA ARG A 21 -70.15 -44.49 20.34
C ARG A 21 -70.41 -43.20 21.09
N GLN A 22 -71.45 -43.19 21.92
CA GLN A 22 -71.72 -42.07 22.82
C GLN A 22 -70.70 -42.07 23.96
N GLY A 23 -69.89 -41.01 24.05
CA GLY A 23 -69.01 -40.76 25.18
C GLY A 23 -69.72 -40.05 26.34
N GLN A 24 -69.01 -39.83 27.45
CA GLN A 24 -69.49 -38.94 28.50
C GLN A 24 -69.65 -37.52 27.95
N ARG A 25 -70.72 -36.83 28.37
CA ARG A 25 -70.96 -35.44 27.98
C ARG A 25 -69.86 -34.54 28.54
N HIS A 26 -69.11 -33.91 27.65
CA HIS A 26 -68.13 -32.88 27.99
C HIS A 26 -68.64 -31.55 27.44
N ASP A 27 -68.97 -30.61 28.32
CA ASP A 27 -69.41 -29.27 27.94
C ASP A 27 -68.19 -28.40 27.54
N ASP A 28 -67.48 -28.82 26.49
CA ASP A 28 -66.36 -28.08 25.91
C ASP A 28 -66.86 -27.19 24.76
N PHE A 29 -66.85 -25.88 25.03
CA PHE A 29 -67.20 -24.86 24.05
C PHE A 29 -66.43 -25.02 22.73
N ALA A 30 -65.12 -25.23 22.78
CA ALA A 30 -64.29 -25.30 21.57
C ALA A 30 -64.57 -26.58 20.79
N ALA A 31 -64.75 -27.72 21.45
CA ALA A 31 -65.04 -28.99 20.79
C ALA A 31 -66.38 -28.94 20.02
N ILE A 32 -67.44 -28.45 20.66
CA ILE A 32 -68.78 -28.34 20.04
C ILE A 32 -68.73 -27.40 18.83
N HIS A 33 -68.11 -26.23 18.97
CA HIS A 33 -68.07 -25.24 17.88
C HIS A 33 -67.13 -25.64 16.75
N ARG A 34 -66.04 -26.36 17.01
CA ARG A 34 -65.20 -26.96 15.96
C ARG A 34 -65.96 -28.02 15.17
N ALA A 35 -66.77 -28.86 15.85
CA ALA A 35 -67.60 -29.86 15.18
C ALA A 35 -68.64 -29.19 14.26
N LEU A 36 -69.35 -28.17 14.75
CA LEU A 36 -70.29 -27.39 13.95
C LEU A 36 -69.63 -26.66 12.77
N LEU A 37 -68.43 -26.10 13.00
CA LEU A 37 -67.68 -25.35 12.00
C LEU A 37 -67.33 -26.19 10.77
N THR A 38 -67.22 -27.51 10.89
CA THR A 38 -66.97 -28.40 9.73
C THR A 38 -68.07 -28.33 8.66
N GLY A 39 -69.33 -28.14 9.07
CA GLY A 39 -70.47 -27.97 8.16
C GLY A 39 -70.86 -26.52 7.89
N LEU A 40 -70.33 -25.56 8.65
CA LEU A 40 -70.76 -24.16 8.67
C LEU A 40 -69.64 -23.17 8.31
N LEU A 41 -68.61 -23.60 7.57
CA LEU A 41 -67.53 -22.72 7.10
C LEU A 41 -68.05 -21.52 6.31
N SER A 42 -69.17 -21.67 5.57
CA SER A 42 -69.83 -20.58 4.82
C SER A 42 -70.51 -19.53 5.71
N GLY A 43 -70.73 -19.87 6.99
CA GLY A 43 -71.27 -18.99 8.01
C GLY A 43 -70.22 -18.16 8.74
N VAL A 44 -68.92 -18.39 8.49
CA VAL A 44 -67.83 -17.65 9.13
C VAL A 44 -67.78 -16.23 8.60
N ALA A 45 -67.67 -15.26 9.51
CA ALA A 45 -67.53 -13.85 9.19
C ALA A 45 -66.62 -13.10 10.16
N TYR A 46 -65.97 -12.07 9.63
CA TYR A 46 -65.11 -11.16 10.38
C TYR A 46 -65.74 -9.77 10.47
N LYS A 47 -65.56 -9.10 11.61
CA LYS A 47 -66.11 -7.77 11.86
C LYS A 47 -65.42 -6.71 11.00
N THR A 48 -66.19 -6.02 10.15
CA THR A 48 -65.68 -4.98 9.23
C THR A 48 -66.23 -3.58 9.53
N GLY A 49 -67.28 -3.47 10.34
CA GLY A 49 -67.83 -2.19 10.81
C GLY A 49 -68.35 -2.25 12.25
N ASP A 50 -69.05 -1.20 12.71
CA ASP A 50 -69.56 -1.14 14.10
C ASP A 50 -70.54 -2.29 14.42
N ARG A 51 -71.41 -2.62 13.46
CA ARG A 51 -72.41 -3.70 13.52
C ARG A 51 -72.51 -4.51 12.22
N GLU A 52 -71.41 -4.60 11.48
CA GLU A 52 -71.35 -5.28 10.20
C GLU A 52 -70.21 -6.30 10.18
N TYR A 53 -70.52 -7.48 9.66
CA TYR A 53 -69.60 -8.60 9.52
C TYR A 53 -69.58 -9.04 8.06
N THR A 54 -68.39 -9.29 7.53
CA THR A 54 -68.18 -9.79 6.17
C THR A 54 -67.84 -11.27 6.24
N GLY A 55 -68.67 -12.09 5.60
CA GLY A 55 -68.48 -13.53 5.50
C GLY A 55 -67.56 -13.94 4.35
N ALA A 56 -67.20 -15.22 4.36
CA ALA A 56 -66.50 -15.83 3.25
C ALA A 56 -67.34 -15.74 1.94
N GLY A 57 -66.74 -15.24 0.86
CA GLY A 57 -67.46 -14.84 -0.37
C GLY A 57 -67.89 -13.37 -0.44
N GLY A 58 -67.51 -12.53 0.53
CA GLY A 58 -67.70 -11.07 0.48
C GLY A 58 -69.09 -10.57 0.91
N LEU A 59 -69.99 -11.48 1.28
CA LEU A 59 -71.34 -11.16 1.75
C LEU A 59 -71.31 -10.49 3.13
N THR A 60 -71.90 -9.30 3.25
CA THR A 60 -72.04 -8.61 4.54
C THR A 60 -73.38 -8.89 5.21
N PHE A 61 -73.37 -8.96 6.54
CA PHE A 61 -74.58 -9.06 7.37
C PHE A 61 -74.37 -8.44 8.76
N SER A 62 -75.47 -8.06 9.40
CA SER A 62 -75.48 -7.62 10.80
C SER A 62 -75.88 -8.77 11.74
N PRO A 63 -75.37 -8.81 12.99
CA PRO A 63 -75.89 -9.72 14.00
C PRO A 63 -77.38 -9.46 14.28
N TRP A 64 -78.18 -10.51 14.46
CA TRP A 64 -79.59 -10.36 14.84
C TRP A 64 -79.73 -9.59 16.18
N PRO A 65 -80.59 -8.57 16.29
CA PRO A 65 -80.67 -7.71 17.48
C PRO A 65 -80.90 -8.47 18.80
N GLY A 66 -81.61 -9.60 18.75
CA GLY A 66 -81.86 -10.45 19.92
C GLY A 66 -80.73 -11.43 20.27
N SER A 67 -79.60 -11.42 19.57
CA SER A 67 -78.47 -12.30 19.88
C SER A 67 -77.64 -11.77 21.05
N GLY A 68 -77.26 -12.65 21.99
CA GLY A 68 -76.36 -12.30 23.10
C GLY A 68 -75.00 -11.77 22.65
N LEU A 69 -74.53 -12.19 21.46
CA LEU A 69 -73.23 -11.80 20.89
C LEU A 69 -73.21 -10.35 20.35
N VAL A 70 -74.37 -9.70 20.21
CA VAL A 70 -74.45 -8.27 19.82
C VAL A 70 -73.71 -7.38 20.82
N ARG A 71 -73.75 -7.74 22.12
CA ARG A 71 -73.08 -6.99 23.18
C ARG A 71 -71.58 -7.26 23.24
N GLU A 72 -71.18 -8.52 23.00
CA GLU A 72 -69.80 -8.98 23.17
C GLU A 72 -68.88 -8.58 21.99
N ARG A 73 -69.43 -8.35 20.79
CA ARG A 73 -68.72 -7.78 19.64
C ARG A 73 -67.41 -8.50 19.26
N HIS A 74 -67.38 -9.83 19.36
CA HIS A 74 -66.22 -10.65 18.94
C HIS A 74 -65.84 -10.37 17.49
N ALA A 75 -64.53 -10.37 17.22
CA ALA A 75 -64.00 -10.08 15.88
C ALA A 75 -64.38 -11.16 14.86
N TRP A 76 -64.42 -12.42 15.28
CA TRP A 76 -64.72 -13.58 14.45
C TRP A 76 -65.96 -14.30 14.98
N ILE A 77 -66.94 -14.51 14.09
CA ILE A 77 -68.19 -15.20 14.41
C ILE A 77 -68.52 -16.23 13.33
N MET A 78 -69.34 -17.20 13.70
CA MET A 78 -70.01 -18.13 12.79
C MET A 78 -71.52 -17.97 12.96
N ALA A 79 -72.24 -17.81 11.86
CA ALA A 79 -73.70 -17.81 11.81
C ALA A 79 -74.20 -19.16 11.28
N ALA A 80 -75.13 -19.80 11.99
CA ALA A 80 -75.74 -21.04 11.48
C ALA A 80 -76.73 -20.76 10.34
N GLU A 81 -77.41 -19.61 10.38
CA GLU A 81 -78.35 -19.20 9.35
C GLU A 81 -78.24 -17.68 9.05
N ARG A 82 -78.59 -17.31 7.82
CA ARG A 82 -78.65 -15.92 7.36
C ARG A 82 -80.05 -15.65 6.82
N ILE A 83 -80.69 -14.59 7.28
CA ILE A 83 -82.04 -14.19 6.88
C ILE A 83 -82.02 -12.77 6.34
N GLU A 84 -82.67 -12.54 5.21
CA GLU A 84 -82.83 -11.22 4.61
C GLU A 84 -84.25 -10.71 4.88
N THR A 85 -84.35 -9.56 5.55
CA THR A 85 -85.62 -8.86 5.81
C THR A 85 -85.49 -7.44 5.26
N ALA A 86 -85.47 -6.41 6.12
CA ALA A 86 -85.06 -5.04 5.74
C ALA A 86 -83.53 -4.91 5.62
N LYS A 87 -82.78 -5.77 6.34
CA LYS A 87 -81.33 -5.94 6.26
C LYS A 87 -81.01 -7.43 6.35
N ARG A 88 -79.80 -7.81 5.94
CA ARG A 88 -79.28 -9.17 6.11
C ARG A 88 -78.84 -9.37 7.54
N TYR A 89 -79.41 -10.36 8.20
CA TYR A 89 -79.09 -10.72 9.58
C TYR A 89 -78.53 -12.14 9.69
N GLY A 90 -77.46 -12.30 10.46
CA GLY A 90 -76.99 -13.60 10.92
C GLY A 90 -77.68 -13.99 12.23
N ARG A 91 -78.22 -15.21 12.31
CA ARG A 91 -78.85 -15.77 13.51
C ARG A 91 -78.10 -17.00 13.99
N THR A 92 -78.35 -17.37 15.26
CA THR A 92 -77.69 -18.49 15.93
C THR A 92 -76.17 -18.36 15.81
N LEU A 93 -75.68 -17.24 16.33
CA LEU A 93 -74.29 -16.85 16.24
C LEU A 93 -73.46 -17.57 17.31
N SER A 94 -72.19 -17.84 16.99
CA SER A 94 -71.18 -18.19 17.98
C SER A 94 -69.84 -17.54 17.69
N ARG A 95 -69.02 -17.32 18.72
CA ARG A 95 -67.63 -16.89 18.56
C ARG A 95 -66.79 -18.03 17.99
N VAL A 96 -65.90 -17.72 17.06
CA VAL A 96 -64.95 -18.70 16.50
C VAL A 96 -63.53 -18.14 16.50
N SER A 97 -62.54 -19.02 16.48
CA SER A 97 -61.13 -18.63 16.31
C SER A 97 -60.71 -18.80 14.84
N PRO A 98 -59.97 -17.84 14.25
CA PRO A 98 -59.42 -17.99 12.91
C PRO A 98 -58.51 -19.22 12.78
N VAL A 99 -57.84 -19.64 13.85
CA VAL A 99 -57.01 -20.86 13.87
C VAL A 99 -57.85 -22.11 13.63
N TRP A 100 -59.06 -22.18 14.21
CA TRP A 100 -59.96 -23.31 13.98
C TRP A 100 -60.46 -23.34 12.54
N VAL A 101 -60.77 -22.17 12.00
CA VAL A 101 -61.20 -22.03 10.59
C VAL A 101 -60.09 -22.49 9.65
N GLU A 102 -58.85 -22.04 9.87
CA GLU A 102 -57.70 -22.46 9.05
C GLU A 102 -57.49 -23.98 9.09
N GLN A 103 -57.48 -24.59 10.28
CA GLN A 103 -57.26 -26.03 10.46
C GLN A 103 -58.36 -26.89 9.84
N LEU A 104 -59.63 -26.49 9.98
CA LEU A 104 -60.75 -27.26 9.45
C LEU A 104 -60.99 -27.03 7.96
N ALA A 105 -60.58 -25.88 7.44
CA ALA A 105 -60.73 -25.50 6.05
C ALA A 105 -59.45 -25.70 5.22
N GLU A 106 -58.50 -26.55 5.66
CA GLU A 106 -57.21 -26.76 4.98
C GLU A 106 -57.37 -27.08 3.48
N HIS A 107 -58.41 -27.85 3.14
CA HIS A 107 -58.78 -28.24 1.78
C HIS A 107 -59.47 -27.15 0.94
N LEU A 108 -59.86 -26.02 1.55
CA LEU A 108 -60.59 -24.91 0.91
C LEU A 108 -59.83 -23.59 0.91
N VAL A 109 -58.83 -23.45 1.79
CA VAL A 109 -58.06 -22.21 1.86
C VAL A 109 -57.12 -22.07 0.66
N LYS A 110 -56.99 -20.84 0.18
CA LYS A 110 -55.96 -20.44 -0.78
C LYS A 110 -54.84 -19.73 -0.03
N ARG A 111 -53.62 -20.22 -0.20
CA ARG A 111 -52.39 -19.63 0.33
C ARG A 111 -51.71 -18.83 -0.77
N SER A 112 -51.27 -17.63 -0.44
CA SER A 112 -50.45 -16.79 -1.31
C SER A 112 -49.25 -16.27 -0.54
N TYR A 113 -48.08 -16.28 -1.16
CA TYR A 113 -46.84 -15.81 -0.57
C TYR A 113 -46.41 -14.51 -1.24
N SER A 114 -45.84 -13.60 -0.47
CA SER A 114 -45.42 -12.29 -0.94
C SER A 114 -44.17 -11.83 -0.20
N ASP A 115 -43.44 -10.91 -0.83
CA ASP A 115 -42.25 -10.27 -0.26
C ASP A 115 -41.21 -11.30 0.24
N PRO A 116 -40.66 -12.15 -0.66
CA PRO A 116 -39.56 -13.03 -0.29
C PRO A 116 -38.30 -12.19 -0.05
N HIS A 117 -37.70 -12.30 1.13
CA HIS A 117 -36.58 -11.48 1.57
C HIS A 117 -35.61 -12.23 2.49
N TRP A 118 -34.33 -11.85 2.47
CA TRP A 118 -33.34 -12.36 3.40
C TRP A 118 -33.57 -11.83 4.81
N ARG A 119 -33.50 -12.70 5.82
CA ARG A 119 -33.47 -12.31 7.23
C ARG A 119 -32.13 -12.67 7.86
N LYS A 120 -31.22 -11.69 7.96
CA LYS A 120 -29.86 -11.84 8.53
C LYS A 120 -29.80 -12.59 9.87
N LYS A 121 -30.70 -12.27 10.82
CA LYS A 121 -30.74 -12.95 12.14
C LYS A 121 -31.16 -14.41 12.06
N LEU A 122 -32.09 -14.74 11.16
CA LEU A 122 -32.61 -16.10 10.98
C LEU A 122 -31.77 -16.91 9.97
N ARG A 123 -30.87 -16.23 9.24
CA ARG A 123 -29.98 -16.82 8.23
C ARG A 123 -30.71 -17.66 7.17
N THR A 124 -31.91 -17.23 6.80
CA THR A 124 -32.79 -17.92 5.84
C THR A 124 -33.67 -16.90 5.11
N VAL A 125 -34.20 -17.30 3.96
CA VAL A 125 -35.17 -16.50 3.19
C VAL A 125 -36.57 -16.69 3.76
N MET A 126 -37.22 -15.59 4.09
CA MET A 126 -38.56 -15.54 4.67
C MET A 126 -39.51 -14.88 3.68
N ALA A 127 -40.79 -15.25 3.75
CA ALA A 127 -41.86 -14.59 3.03
C ALA A 127 -43.06 -14.36 3.96
N TYR A 128 -43.98 -13.51 3.52
CA TYR A 128 -45.28 -13.36 4.18
C TYR A 128 -46.33 -14.21 3.48
N GLU A 129 -46.90 -15.12 4.24
CA GLU A 129 -48.05 -15.92 3.85
C GLU A 129 -49.36 -15.21 4.21
N LYS A 130 -50.26 -15.16 3.24
CA LYS A 130 -51.66 -14.81 3.42
C LYS A 130 -52.52 -16.03 3.11
N VAL A 131 -53.41 -16.37 4.03
CA VAL A 131 -54.34 -17.49 3.91
C VAL A 131 -55.75 -16.95 3.81
N SER A 132 -56.49 -17.35 2.77
CA SER A 132 -57.84 -16.88 2.52
C SER A 132 -58.82 -18.03 2.32
N LEU A 133 -60.03 -17.89 2.84
CA LEU A 133 -61.14 -18.80 2.61
C LEU A 133 -62.18 -18.07 1.75
N TRP A 134 -62.40 -18.54 0.53
CA TRP A 134 -63.30 -17.90 -0.46
C TRP A 134 -63.14 -16.37 -0.53
N GLY A 135 -61.89 -15.91 -0.60
CA GLY A 135 -61.54 -14.48 -0.70
C GLY A 135 -61.49 -13.71 0.63
N MET A 136 -62.01 -14.27 1.73
CA MET A 136 -61.89 -13.66 3.06
C MET A 136 -60.54 -14.03 3.69
N PRO A 137 -59.69 -13.06 4.08
CA PRO A 137 -58.41 -13.34 4.72
C PRO A 137 -58.60 -13.89 6.14
N ILE A 138 -58.15 -15.11 6.39
CA ILE A 138 -58.07 -15.71 7.73
C ILE A 138 -56.75 -15.34 8.39
N VAL A 139 -55.67 -15.44 7.60
CA VAL A 139 -54.33 -15.01 8.00
C VAL A 139 -53.92 -13.89 7.05
N VAL A 140 -53.75 -12.69 7.59
CA VAL A 140 -53.40 -11.51 6.78
C VAL A 140 -51.90 -11.49 6.44
N LYS A 141 -51.05 -11.82 7.42
CA LYS A 141 -49.60 -11.75 7.30
C LYS A 141 -48.93 -12.67 8.33
N ARG A 142 -48.50 -13.86 7.92
CA ARG A 142 -47.71 -14.79 8.73
C ARG A 142 -46.32 -14.95 8.13
N SER A 143 -45.27 -14.76 8.92
CA SER A 143 -43.91 -15.00 8.45
C SER A 143 -43.66 -16.51 8.34
N VAL A 144 -43.23 -16.97 7.17
CA VAL A 144 -42.91 -18.37 6.89
C VAL A 144 -41.55 -18.49 6.20
N ARG A 145 -40.92 -19.66 6.32
CA ARG A 145 -39.69 -19.97 5.56
C ARG A 145 -40.06 -20.15 4.10
N TYR A 146 -39.34 -19.45 3.22
CA TYR A 146 -39.64 -19.45 1.80
C TYR A 146 -38.94 -20.58 1.04
N GLY A 147 -37.76 -21.00 1.49
CA GLY A 147 -36.96 -22.06 0.85
C GLY A 147 -37.74 -23.33 0.47
N PRO A 148 -38.50 -23.96 1.38
CA PRO A 148 -39.27 -25.16 1.04
C PRO A 148 -40.45 -24.93 0.09
N LEU A 149 -40.89 -23.68 -0.08
CA LEU A 149 -42.04 -23.31 -0.93
C LEU A 149 -41.60 -23.07 -2.37
N ASP A 150 -40.46 -22.40 -2.54
CA ASP A 150 -39.85 -22.07 -3.82
C ASP A 150 -38.32 -22.02 -3.66
N PRO A 151 -37.65 -23.18 -3.78
CA PRO A 151 -36.20 -23.28 -3.58
C PRO A 151 -35.40 -22.44 -4.57
N GLU A 152 -35.90 -22.27 -5.79
CA GLU A 152 -35.20 -21.56 -6.86
C GLU A 152 -35.11 -20.07 -6.54
N THR A 153 -36.25 -19.42 -6.31
CA THR A 153 -36.28 -17.99 -5.95
C THR A 153 -35.58 -17.75 -4.61
N ALA A 154 -35.74 -18.66 -3.63
CA ALA A 154 -35.04 -18.56 -2.36
C ALA A 154 -33.52 -18.64 -2.53
N ARG A 155 -33.02 -19.49 -3.43
CA ARG A 155 -31.59 -19.60 -3.73
C ARG A 155 -31.06 -18.33 -4.38
N GLN A 156 -31.76 -17.76 -5.35
CA GLN A 156 -31.36 -16.49 -5.97
C GLN A 156 -31.23 -15.37 -4.92
N ILE A 157 -32.22 -15.25 -4.03
CA ILE A 157 -32.19 -14.28 -2.91
C ILE A 157 -31.06 -14.58 -1.94
N PHE A 158 -30.79 -15.85 -1.63
CA PHE A 158 -29.69 -16.25 -0.76
C PHE A 158 -28.33 -15.88 -1.35
N ILE A 159 -28.07 -16.20 -2.61
CA ILE A 159 -26.81 -15.86 -3.28
C ILE A 159 -26.62 -14.35 -3.28
N GLN A 160 -27.60 -13.59 -3.78
CA GLN A 160 -27.50 -12.13 -3.86
C GLN A 160 -27.37 -11.50 -2.46
N GLN A 161 -28.40 -11.66 -1.63
CA GLN A 161 -28.47 -10.87 -0.40
C GLN A 161 -27.55 -11.38 0.69
N ALA A 162 -27.28 -12.70 0.77
CA ALA A 162 -26.42 -13.25 1.80
C ALA A 162 -24.95 -13.24 1.38
N LEU A 163 -24.61 -13.83 0.23
CA LEU A 163 -23.22 -14.07 -0.17
C LEU A 163 -22.61 -12.86 -0.91
N VAL A 164 -23.32 -12.29 -1.88
CA VAL A 164 -22.84 -11.14 -2.68
C VAL A 164 -22.87 -9.85 -1.86
N ASP A 165 -24.02 -9.47 -1.31
CA ASP A 165 -24.15 -8.25 -0.49
C ASP A 165 -23.48 -8.38 0.89
N GLY A 166 -23.05 -9.60 1.28
CA GLY A 166 -22.37 -9.85 2.55
C GLY A 166 -23.27 -9.76 3.79
N ASN A 167 -24.60 -9.92 3.66
CA ASN A 167 -25.52 -9.90 4.81
C ASN A 167 -25.52 -11.19 5.64
N VAL A 168 -24.44 -11.98 5.59
CA VAL A 168 -24.20 -13.12 6.45
C VAL A 168 -22.74 -13.13 6.87
N ASN A 169 -22.50 -13.27 8.18
CA ASN A 169 -21.15 -13.29 8.73
C ASN A 169 -20.91 -14.62 9.45
N ASP A 170 -19.69 -15.11 9.33
CA ASP A 170 -19.05 -16.04 10.27
C ASP A 170 -19.80 -17.34 10.47
N PHE A 171 -20.29 -17.94 9.38
CA PHE A 171 -20.84 -19.30 9.42
C PHE A 171 -19.85 -20.36 8.91
N ASP A 172 -18.85 -19.97 8.11
CA ASP A 172 -17.80 -20.84 7.61
C ASP A 172 -16.55 -20.01 7.22
N SER A 173 -15.37 -20.64 7.16
CA SER A 173 -14.11 -19.95 6.86
C SER A 173 -14.03 -19.40 5.44
N PHE A 174 -14.68 -20.04 4.45
CA PHE A 174 -14.65 -19.54 3.07
C PHE A 174 -15.31 -18.15 2.96
N VAL A 175 -16.31 -17.84 3.78
CA VAL A 175 -17.01 -16.54 3.75
C VAL A 175 -16.06 -15.43 4.15
N THR A 176 -15.30 -15.63 5.22
CA THR A 176 -14.30 -14.67 5.70
C THR A 176 -13.17 -14.51 4.69
N GLN A 177 -12.71 -15.61 4.09
CA GLN A 177 -11.66 -15.59 3.06
C GLN A 177 -12.11 -14.86 1.79
N ASN A 178 -13.33 -15.13 1.31
CA ASN A 178 -13.89 -14.46 0.14
C ASN A 178 -14.10 -12.96 0.37
N ARG A 179 -14.50 -12.56 1.59
CA ARG A 179 -14.60 -11.15 1.95
C ARG A 179 -13.24 -10.46 1.94
N ALA A 180 -12.25 -11.05 2.60
CA ALA A 180 -10.90 -10.50 2.63
C ALA A 180 -10.31 -10.33 1.23
N LEU A 181 -10.51 -11.31 0.34
CA LEU A 181 -10.07 -11.20 -1.05
C LEU A 181 -10.79 -10.07 -1.82
N ARG A 182 -12.10 -9.88 -1.60
CA ARG A 182 -12.85 -8.78 -2.22
C ARG A 182 -12.38 -7.41 -1.72
N GLU A 183 -12.06 -7.30 -0.45
CA GLU A 183 -11.48 -6.09 0.15
C GLU A 183 -10.08 -5.83 -0.45
N GLU A 184 -9.21 -6.86 -0.54
CA GLU A 184 -7.89 -6.77 -1.18
C GLU A 184 -7.98 -6.30 -2.64
N ILE A 185 -8.93 -6.85 -3.42
CA ILE A 185 -9.15 -6.45 -4.82
C ILE A 185 -9.71 -5.03 -4.91
N ALA A 186 -10.62 -4.64 -4.02
CA ALA A 186 -11.16 -3.28 -4.00
C ALA A 186 -10.08 -2.25 -3.65
N GLU A 187 -9.20 -2.56 -2.70
CA GLU A 187 -8.02 -1.76 -2.38
C GLU A 187 -7.08 -1.68 -3.59
N LEU A 188 -6.80 -2.80 -4.27
CA LEU A 188 -5.98 -2.81 -5.46
C LEU A 188 -6.60 -1.98 -6.61
N ALA A 189 -7.91 -2.09 -6.84
CA ALA A 189 -8.62 -1.30 -7.83
C ALA A 189 -8.59 0.20 -7.50
N ALA A 190 -8.69 0.56 -6.22
CA ALA A 190 -8.53 1.93 -5.74
C ALA A 190 -7.10 2.44 -5.95
N LYS A 191 -6.08 1.63 -5.60
CA LYS A 191 -4.65 1.94 -5.80
C LYS A 191 -4.31 2.15 -7.28
N THR A 192 -4.89 1.36 -8.18
CA THR A 192 -4.53 1.35 -9.60
C THR A 192 -5.42 2.24 -10.48
N ARG A 193 -6.47 2.88 -9.92
CA ARG A 193 -7.54 3.59 -10.64
C ARG A 193 -8.17 2.78 -11.79
N ARG A 194 -8.03 1.45 -11.74
CA ARG A 194 -8.54 0.53 -12.75
C ARG A 194 -9.93 0.06 -12.39
N ARG A 195 -10.94 0.71 -13.00
CA ARG A 195 -12.34 0.32 -12.85
C ARG A 195 -12.64 -1.07 -13.40
N ASP A 196 -11.80 -1.59 -14.29
CA ASP A 196 -11.84 -2.96 -14.79
C ASP A 196 -11.50 -4.02 -13.73
N LEU A 197 -10.85 -3.64 -12.62
CA LEU A 197 -10.64 -4.51 -11.46
C LEU A 197 -11.80 -4.47 -10.45
N LEU A 198 -12.73 -3.53 -10.58
CA LEU A 198 -13.92 -3.49 -9.73
C LEU A 198 -14.87 -4.61 -10.18
N LEU A 199 -15.00 -5.61 -9.32
CA LEU A 199 -15.87 -6.76 -9.55
C LEU A 199 -17.32 -6.31 -9.60
N ASP A 200 -18.00 -6.64 -10.70
CA ASP A 200 -19.46 -6.56 -10.75
C ASP A 200 -20.04 -7.62 -9.79
N ASP A 201 -21.01 -7.19 -8.97
CA ASP A 201 -21.80 -8.07 -8.11
C ASP A 201 -22.43 -9.22 -8.93
N TYR A 202 -22.73 -8.99 -10.21
CA TYR A 202 -23.21 -10.02 -11.14
C TYR A 202 -22.18 -11.15 -11.38
N THR A 203 -20.89 -10.83 -11.50
CA THR A 203 -19.83 -11.84 -11.68
C THR A 203 -19.72 -12.74 -10.45
N ILE A 204 -19.79 -12.13 -9.27
CA ILE A 204 -19.75 -12.87 -8.00
C ILE A 204 -21.03 -13.72 -7.84
N TYR A 205 -22.18 -13.19 -8.24
CA TYR A 205 -23.43 -13.94 -8.29
C TYR A 205 -23.29 -15.19 -9.17
N MET A 206 -22.82 -15.03 -10.41
CA MET A 206 -22.63 -16.14 -11.36
C MET A 206 -21.64 -17.18 -10.84
N PHE A 207 -20.55 -16.75 -10.19
CA PHE A 207 -19.60 -17.67 -9.55
C PHE A 207 -20.30 -18.65 -8.60
N TYR A 208 -21.17 -18.14 -7.72
CA TYR A 208 -21.94 -18.97 -6.79
C TYR A 208 -23.06 -19.74 -7.50
N ASP A 209 -23.73 -19.13 -8.47
CA ASP A 209 -24.84 -19.71 -9.21
C ASP A 209 -24.44 -20.98 -9.97
N GLU A 210 -23.25 -21.01 -10.56
CA GLU A 210 -22.74 -22.17 -11.28
C GLU A 210 -22.31 -23.33 -10.37
N ARG A 211 -21.99 -23.04 -9.10
CA ARG A 211 -21.32 -23.98 -8.19
C ARG A 211 -22.23 -24.54 -7.10
N LEU A 212 -23.25 -23.78 -6.70
CA LEU A 212 -24.20 -24.19 -5.67
C LEU A 212 -25.35 -25.01 -6.28
N PRO A 213 -25.70 -26.17 -5.72
CA PRO A 213 -26.87 -26.92 -6.18
C PRO A 213 -28.18 -26.20 -5.84
N HIS A 214 -29.28 -26.63 -6.47
CA HIS A 214 -30.61 -26.01 -6.32
C HIS A 214 -31.21 -26.11 -4.91
N ASP A 215 -30.76 -27.07 -4.10
CA ASP A 215 -31.23 -27.29 -2.72
C ASP A 215 -30.50 -26.43 -1.67
N VAL A 216 -29.55 -25.58 -2.10
CA VAL A 216 -28.84 -24.63 -1.23
C VAL A 216 -29.46 -23.24 -1.36
N PHE A 217 -30.29 -22.87 -0.39
CA PHE A 217 -31.07 -21.62 -0.38
C PHE A 217 -31.07 -20.90 0.98
N ASP A 218 -30.33 -21.41 1.96
CA ASP A 218 -30.11 -20.77 3.25
C ASP A 218 -28.79 -21.27 3.88
N VAL A 219 -28.41 -20.72 5.04
CA VAL A 219 -27.16 -21.14 5.70
C VAL A 219 -27.21 -22.60 6.15
N ALA A 220 -28.39 -23.11 6.53
CA ALA A 220 -28.51 -24.49 7.02
C ALA A 220 -28.29 -25.51 5.90
N SER A 221 -28.87 -25.27 4.72
CA SER A 221 -28.66 -26.07 3.51
C SER A 221 -27.23 -25.94 3.00
N MET A 222 -26.64 -24.74 3.01
CA MET A 222 -25.23 -24.51 2.66
C MET A 222 -24.27 -25.28 3.56
N LEU A 223 -24.44 -25.22 4.89
CA LEU A 223 -23.59 -25.96 5.83
C LEU A 223 -23.73 -27.47 5.66
N ARG A 224 -24.93 -27.96 5.37
CA ARG A 224 -25.16 -29.39 5.06
C ARG A 224 -24.42 -29.80 3.80
N TRP A 225 -24.49 -28.97 2.75
CA TRP A 225 -23.76 -29.19 1.50
C TRP A 225 -22.24 -29.17 1.71
N LEU A 226 -21.70 -28.18 2.43
CA LEU A 226 -20.27 -28.10 2.76
C LEU A 226 -19.77 -29.28 3.58
N LYS A 227 -20.61 -29.84 4.47
CA LYS A 227 -20.26 -31.02 5.27
C LYS A 227 -20.23 -32.30 4.44
N ALA A 228 -20.95 -32.36 3.32
CA ALA A 228 -21.06 -33.56 2.50
C ALA A 228 -19.75 -33.93 1.79
N SER A 229 -18.88 -32.95 1.50
CA SER A 229 -17.54 -33.19 0.95
C SER A 229 -16.58 -32.06 1.34
N PRO A 230 -15.34 -32.35 1.77
CA PRO A 230 -14.34 -31.32 2.05
C PRO A 230 -14.02 -30.45 0.82
N ASP A 231 -14.15 -31.00 -0.39
CA ASP A 231 -13.86 -30.29 -1.65
C ASP A 231 -14.87 -29.18 -1.94
N HIS A 232 -16.10 -29.28 -1.42
CA HIS A 232 -17.14 -28.27 -1.63
C HIS A 232 -16.71 -26.89 -1.13
N ARG A 233 -15.92 -26.83 -0.05
CA ARG A 233 -15.39 -25.57 0.47
C ARG A 233 -14.38 -24.93 -0.49
N GLN A 234 -13.58 -25.72 -1.19
CA GLN A 234 -12.66 -25.21 -2.21
C GLN A 234 -13.42 -24.67 -3.42
N ARG A 235 -14.55 -25.32 -3.80
CA ARG A 235 -15.37 -24.87 -4.93
C ARG A 235 -15.95 -23.48 -4.72
N VAL A 236 -16.42 -23.15 -3.51
CA VAL A 236 -17.04 -21.84 -3.21
C VAL A 236 -16.06 -20.78 -2.71
N ARG A 237 -14.77 -21.11 -2.62
CA ARG A 237 -13.73 -20.16 -2.25
C ARG A 237 -13.34 -19.37 -3.49
N LEU A 238 -13.53 -18.05 -3.44
CA LEU A 238 -13.08 -17.14 -4.47
C LEU A 238 -11.55 -17.14 -4.49
N LYS A 239 -11.00 -17.15 -5.69
CA LYS A 239 -9.59 -16.88 -5.93
C LYS A 239 -9.43 -15.63 -6.79
N PHE A 240 -8.24 -15.06 -6.77
CA PHE A 240 -7.93 -13.88 -7.57
C PHE A 240 -8.17 -14.13 -9.07
N GLU A 241 -7.83 -15.33 -9.56
CA GLU A 241 -8.06 -15.78 -10.94
C GLU A 241 -9.54 -15.87 -11.35
N ASP A 242 -10.45 -16.12 -10.39
CA ASP A 242 -11.90 -16.14 -10.65
C ASP A 242 -12.47 -14.73 -10.86
N LEU A 243 -11.70 -13.71 -10.47
CA LEU A 243 -12.14 -12.33 -10.32
C LEU A 243 -11.38 -11.37 -11.26
N VAL A 244 -10.12 -11.69 -11.58
CA VAL A 244 -9.22 -10.88 -12.41
C VAL A 244 -8.39 -11.81 -13.28
N GLN A 245 -8.21 -11.48 -14.56
CA GLN A 245 -7.33 -12.24 -15.45
C GLN A 245 -5.90 -12.28 -14.87
N GLU A 246 -5.30 -13.46 -14.73
CA GLU A 246 -4.01 -13.70 -14.04
C GLU A 246 -2.87 -12.78 -14.52
N GLN A 247 -2.83 -12.48 -15.82
CA GLN A 247 -1.87 -11.56 -16.44
C GLN A 247 -1.98 -10.09 -15.97
N VAL A 248 -3.15 -9.69 -15.46
CA VAL A 248 -3.40 -8.35 -14.92
C VAL A 248 -2.90 -8.24 -13.47
N ALA A 249 -2.89 -9.35 -12.73
CA ALA A 249 -2.45 -9.42 -11.33
C ALA A 249 -0.94 -9.15 -11.17
N GLU A 250 -0.12 -9.94 -11.86
CA GLU A 250 1.34 -9.84 -11.81
C GLU A 250 1.83 -8.51 -12.36
N ARG A 251 1.19 -8.02 -13.44
CA ARG A 251 1.45 -6.69 -13.98
C ARG A 251 1.09 -5.58 -12.99
N SER A 252 0.03 -5.74 -12.20
CA SER A 252 -0.35 -4.71 -11.21
C SER A 252 0.63 -4.67 -10.04
N ARG A 253 1.07 -5.83 -9.50
CA ARG A 253 2.07 -5.87 -8.41
C ARG A 253 3.44 -5.35 -8.82
N THR A 254 3.85 -5.60 -10.07
CA THR A 254 5.11 -5.05 -10.61
C THR A 254 5.00 -3.55 -10.92
N GLN A 255 3.83 -3.07 -11.33
CA GLN A 255 3.58 -1.64 -11.58
C GLN A 255 3.41 -0.82 -10.30
N PHE A 256 2.83 -1.41 -9.25
CA PHE A 256 2.54 -0.77 -7.97
C PHE A 256 3.04 -1.65 -6.82
N PRO A 257 4.37 -1.69 -6.60
CA PRO A 257 4.96 -2.55 -5.58
C PRO A 257 4.67 -2.02 -4.17
N ASP A 258 4.61 -2.91 -3.18
CA ASP A 258 4.46 -2.54 -1.76
C ASP A 258 5.78 -2.01 -1.15
N GLU A 259 6.91 -2.25 -1.82
CA GLU A 259 8.24 -1.81 -1.43
C GLU A 259 8.99 -1.24 -2.65
N LEU A 260 9.77 -0.19 -2.45
CA LEU A 260 10.61 0.43 -3.47
C LEU A 260 12.06 0.46 -3.02
N THR A 261 12.95 -0.05 -3.87
CA THR A 261 14.39 0.06 -3.64
C THR A 261 14.89 1.42 -4.12
N VAL A 262 15.36 2.26 -3.19
CA VAL A 262 15.98 3.55 -3.48
C VAL A 262 17.41 3.52 -2.93
N GLY A 263 18.40 3.51 -3.83
CA GLY A 263 19.79 3.31 -3.48
C GLY A 263 20.02 1.93 -2.85
N ASN A 264 20.42 1.93 -1.59
CA ASN A 264 20.64 0.75 -0.73
C ASN A 264 19.45 0.49 0.23
N LEU A 265 18.40 1.29 0.18
CA LEU A 265 17.25 1.18 1.07
C LEU A 265 16.09 0.46 0.38
N VAL A 266 15.42 -0.43 1.10
CA VAL A 266 14.14 -1.01 0.70
C VAL A 266 13.07 -0.36 1.55
N LEU A 267 12.25 0.49 0.93
CA LEU A 267 11.31 1.37 1.64
C LEU A 267 9.87 0.95 1.37
N PRO A 268 9.02 0.85 2.41
CA PRO A 268 7.61 0.56 2.21
C PRO A 268 6.91 1.72 1.49
N VAL A 269 6.02 1.36 0.57
CA VAL A 269 5.27 2.28 -0.28
C VAL A 269 3.79 2.26 0.11
N ALA A 270 3.26 3.44 0.39
CA ALA A 270 1.84 3.68 0.59
C ALA A 270 1.25 4.45 -0.60
N TYR A 271 0.02 4.09 -0.96
CA TYR A 271 -0.71 4.69 -2.07
C TYR A 271 -2.00 5.31 -1.54
N HIS A 272 -2.18 6.61 -1.75
CA HIS A 272 -3.39 7.33 -1.37
C HIS A 272 -3.79 8.22 -2.54
N PHE A 273 -5.02 8.14 -3.04
CA PHE A 273 -5.43 8.89 -4.25
C PHE A 273 -6.70 9.69 -4.00
N GLU A 274 -6.59 10.70 -3.14
CA GLU A 274 -7.65 11.64 -2.81
C GLU A 274 -7.21 13.06 -3.15
N ALA A 275 -7.87 13.67 -4.14
CA ALA A 275 -7.49 14.99 -4.62
C ALA A 275 -7.60 16.03 -3.50
N GLY A 276 -6.47 16.64 -3.14
CA GLY A 276 -6.38 17.64 -2.07
C GLY A 276 -5.92 17.10 -0.72
N ALA A 277 -5.72 15.78 -0.57
CA ALA A 277 -5.03 15.23 0.59
C ALA A 277 -3.52 15.52 0.52
N ASP A 278 -2.90 15.73 1.68
CA ASP A 278 -1.46 16.05 1.75
C ASP A 278 -0.58 14.87 1.29
N ASP A 279 -1.05 13.64 1.46
CA ASP A 279 -0.39 12.40 1.06
C ASP A 279 -0.90 11.82 -0.27
N ASP A 280 -1.65 12.60 -1.07
CA ASP A 280 -2.11 12.21 -2.42
C ASP A 280 -0.95 11.80 -3.35
N GLY A 281 -1.09 10.64 -3.98
CA GLY A 281 -0.09 9.95 -4.78
C GLY A 281 0.60 8.80 -4.05
N VAL A 282 1.92 8.75 -4.22
CA VAL A 282 2.79 7.68 -3.71
C VAL A 282 3.62 8.24 -2.57
N THR A 283 3.57 7.58 -1.42
CA THR A 283 4.35 7.94 -0.23
C THR A 283 5.32 6.82 0.11
N ILE A 284 6.61 7.11 0.17
CA ILE A 284 7.61 6.21 0.76
C ILE A 284 7.85 6.58 2.22
N SER A 285 7.98 5.57 3.10
CA SER A 285 8.37 5.81 4.49
C SER A 285 9.85 5.52 4.68
N VAL A 286 10.59 6.47 5.25
CA VAL A 286 12.04 6.42 5.43
C VAL A 286 12.42 6.76 6.86
N PRO A 287 13.31 6.01 7.53
CA PRO A 287 13.80 6.39 8.85
C PRO A 287 14.57 7.72 8.81
N ALA A 288 14.45 8.55 9.85
CA ALA A 288 15.14 9.84 9.98
C ALA A 288 16.65 9.71 9.76
N ALA A 289 17.25 8.62 10.24
CA ALA A 289 18.66 8.33 10.07
C ALA A 289 19.08 7.93 8.64
N ALA A 290 18.15 7.72 7.71
CA ALA A 290 18.43 7.31 6.34
C ALA A 290 17.97 8.34 5.28
N VAL A 291 17.30 9.41 5.68
CA VAL A 291 16.75 10.44 4.76
C VAL A 291 17.83 11.08 3.88
N HIS A 292 19.05 11.26 4.40
CA HIS A 292 20.17 11.83 3.65
C HIS A 292 20.79 10.86 2.64
N GLN A 293 20.45 9.56 2.71
CA GLN A 293 20.90 8.56 1.74
C GLN A 293 20.04 8.58 0.46
N LEU A 294 18.86 9.20 0.51
CA LEU A 294 17.97 9.32 -0.64
C LEU A 294 18.54 10.27 -1.70
N ASP A 295 18.51 9.83 -2.95
CA ASP A 295 18.85 10.65 -4.11
C ASP A 295 17.56 11.18 -4.77
N PRO A 296 17.35 12.51 -4.86
CA PRO A 296 16.17 13.08 -5.53
C PRO A 296 15.97 12.52 -6.95
N ARG A 297 17.07 12.24 -7.67
CA ARG A 297 17.03 11.76 -9.07
C ARG A 297 16.40 10.37 -9.20
N GLN A 298 16.49 9.55 -8.15
CA GLN A 298 15.87 8.23 -8.13
C GLN A 298 14.38 8.33 -7.77
N LEU A 299 14.02 9.24 -6.85
CA LEU A 299 12.62 9.46 -6.47
C LEU A 299 11.77 9.99 -7.63
N ASP A 300 12.39 10.68 -8.60
CA ASP A 300 11.73 11.13 -9.81
C ASP A 300 11.17 10.00 -10.68
N TRP A 301 11.65 8.76 -10.52
CA TRP A 301 11.08 7.61 -11.22
C TRP A 301 9.76 7.12 -10.63
N LEU A 302 9.35 7.59 -9.44
CA LEU A 302 8.13 7.12 -8.76
C LEU A 302 8.05 5.59 -8.69
N VAL A 303 6.98 5.03 -9.24
CA VAL A 303 6.69 3.61 -9.40
C VAL A 303 6.35 3.34 -10.86
N PRO A 304 6.61 2.14 -11.40
CA PRO A 304 6.44 1.87 -12.83
C PRO A 304 5.02 2.13 -13.35
N GLY A 305 4.00 1.94 -12.50
CA GLY A 305 2.59 2.13 -12.85
C GLY A 305 2.15 3.58 -13.10
N LEU A 306 2.89 4.56 -12.57
CA LEU A 306 2.55 5.99 -12.73
C LEU A 306 3.45 6.71 -13.75
N ILE A 307 4.45 6.03 -14.30
CA ILE A 307 5.39 6.66 -15.24
C ILE A 307 4.69 7.10 -16.53
N GLU A 308 3.77 6.32 -17.09
CA GLU A 308 3.00 6.74 -18.28
C GLU A 308 2.22 8.04 -18.01
N GLU A 309 1.54 8.14 -16.87
CA GLU A 309 0.79 9.35 -16.49
C GLU A 309 1.73 10.54 -16.27
N LYS A 310 2.88 10.34 -15.61
CA LYS A 310 3.91 11.35 -15.40
C LYS A 310 4.46 11.87 -16.72
N VAL A 311 4.79 10.98 -17.65
CA VAL A 311 5.30 11.34 -18.99
C VAL A 311 4.24 12.13 -19.77
N VAL A 312 2.97 11.70 -19.76
CA VAL A 312 1.88 12.45 -20.39
C VAL A 312 1.76 13.87 -19.83
N ALA A 313 1.84 14.02 -18.50
CA ALA A 313 1.76 15.32 -17.84
C ALA A 313 2.95 16.22 -18.21
N LEU A 314 4.17 15.68 -18.25
CA LEU A 314 5.38 16.40 -18.68
C LEU A 314 5.35 16.80 -20.15
N MET A 315 4.89 15.92 -21.04
CA MET A 315 4.71 16.26 -22.46
C MET A 315 3.68 17.37 -22.65
N ARG A 316 2.63 17.41 -21.82
CA ARG A 316 1.66 18.51 -21.79
C ARG A 316 2.21 19.78 -21.15
N SER A 317 3.30 19.73 -20.39
CA SER A 317 3.92 20.91 -19.82
C SER A 317 4.86 21.62 -20.81
N LEU A 318 5.41 20.89 -21.80
CA LEU A 318 6.30 21.42 -22.85
C LEU A 318 5.73 22.63 -23.62
N PRO A 319 6.59 23.53 -24.14
CA PRO A 319 6.21 24.63 -25.02
C PRO A 319 5.37 24.18 -26.22
N LYS A 320 4.47 25.06 -26.68
CA LYS A 320 3.54 24.74 -27.78
C LYS A 320 4.23 24.30 -29.07
N ALA A 321 5.43 24.80 -29.35
CA ALA A 321 6.21 24.40 -30.53
C ALA A 321 6.58 22.91 -30.46
N LEU A 322 7.24 22.49 -29.37
CA LEU A 322 7.68 21.11 -29.15
C LEU A 322 6.50 20.15 -28.98
N ARG A 323 5.44 20.55 -28.26
CA ARG A 323 4.28 19.70 -27.97
C ARG A 323 3.57 19.16 -29.21
N ARG A 324 3.59 19.89 -30.32
CA ARG A 324 2.94 19.49 -31.59
C ARG A 324 3.54 18.22 -32.18
N ASN A 325 4.79 17.93 -31.88
CA ASN A 325 5.50 16.75 -32.39
C ASN A 325 5.05 15.44 -31.71
N PHE A 326 4.28 15.53 -30.63
CA PHE A 326 3.89 14.38 -29.81
C PHE A 326 2.38 14.16 -29.75
N VAL A 327 1.63 14.58 -30.76
CA VAL A 327 0.18 14.35 -30.84
C VAL A 327 -0.08 13.08 -31.66
N PRO A 328 -0.82 12.08 -31.13
CA PRO A 328 -1.55 12.05 -29.85
C PRO A 328 -0.67 11.77 -28.62
N VAL A 329 -0.72 12.66 -27.62
CA VAL A 329 0.15 12.59 -26.42
C VAL A 329 0.06 11.24 -25.68
N PRO A 330 -1.13 10.66 -25.43
CA PRO A 330 -1.22 9.39 -24.70
C PRO A 330 -0.53 8.23 -25.44
N ASP A 331 -0.65 8.17 -26.76
CA ASP A 331 -0.09 7.07 -27.55
C ASP A 331 1.43 7.20 -27.67
N THR A 332 1.92 8.42 -27.92
CA THR A 332 3.36 8.70 -27.94
C THR A 332 3.99 8.45 -26.57
N ALA A 333 3.34 8.86 -25.47
CA ALA A 333 3.86 8.59 -24.13
C ALA A 333 3.99 7.08 -23.87
N ARG A 334 2.98 6.29 -24.21
CA ARG A 334 3.02 4.83 -24.06
C ARG A 334 4.17 4.18 -24.85
N GLN A 335 4.40 4.65 -26.08
CA GLN A 335 5.53 4.19 -26.89
C GLN A 335 6.87 4.53 -26.23
N ILE A 336 7.06 5.79 -25.82
CA ILE A 336 8.29 6.24 -25.16
C ILE A 336 8.56 5.42 -23.90
N VAL A 337 7.55 5.23 -23.04
CA VAL A 337 7.69 4.48 -21.79
C VAL A 337 8.07 3.02 -22.04
N SER A 338 7.57 2.40 -23.10
CA SER A 338 7.95 1.01 -23.45
C SER A 338 9.43 0.84 -23.83
N GLU A 339 10.12 1.94 -24.17
CA GLU A 339 11.55 1.96 -24.50
C GLU A 339 12.43 2.53 -23.37
N LEU A 340 11.83 2.93 -22.25
CA LEU A 340 12.57 3.40 -21.07
C LEU A 340 13.04 2.21 -20.25
N ASP A 341 14.29 2.28 -19.80
CA ASP A 341 14.81 1.37 -18.80
C ASP A 341 14.57 1.98 -17.41
N PHE A 342 13.56 1.46 -16.70
CA PHE A 342 13.06 2.06 -15.47
C PHE A 342 14.14 2.13 -14.38
N GLY A 343 14.26 3.28 -13.72
CA GLY A 343 15.19 3.49 -12.60
C GLY A 343 16.65 3.73 -13.02
N ASN A 344 16.96 3.69 -14.32
CA ASN A 344 18.32 3.88 -14.82
C ASN A 344 18.57 5.32 -15.28
N GLY A 345 19.42 6.04 -14.54
CA GLY A 345 19.81 7.42 -14.83
C GLY A 345 18.85 8.47 -14.27
N THR A 346 19.09 9.74 -14.59
CA THR A 346 18.20 10.84 -14.19
C THR A 346 16.96 10.84 -15.08
N PHE A 347 15.77 10.68 -14.50
CA PHE A 347 14.52 10.53 -15.26
C PHE A 347 14.29 11.62 -16.33
N LEU A 348 14.44 12.91 -15.96
CA LEU A 348 14.22 14.02 -16.90
C LEU A 348 15.25 14.07 -18.04
N ASP A 349 16.51 13.73 -17.77
CA ASP A 349 17.55 13.68 -18.81
C ASP A 349 17.25 12.57 -19.82
N VAL A 350 16.92 11.37 -19.31
CA VAL A 350 16.58 10.20 -20.13
C VAL A 350 15.33 10.48 -20.96
N LEU A 351 14.30 11.07 -20.35
CA LEU A 351 13.06 11.44 -21.04
C LEU A 351 13.32 12.51 -22.12
N ALA A 352 14.07 13.58 -21.81
CA ALA A 352 14.41 14.63 -22.76
C ALA A 352 15.18 14.06 -23.97
N GLN A 353 16.13 13.16 -23.72
CA GLN A 353 16.88 12.47 -24.76
C GLN A 353 15.96 11.63 -25.66
N LYS A 354 15.07 10.83 -25.08
CA LYS A 354 14.12 9.98 -25.82
C LYS A 354 13.12 10.80 -26.63
N LEU A 355 12.55 11.86 -26.05
CA LEU A 355 11.66 12.78 -26.76
C LEU A 355 12.39 13.49 -27.90
N SER A 356 13.66 13.87 -27.70
CA SER A 356 14.47 14.49 -28.77
C SER A 356 14.71 13.54 -29.93
N GLN A 357 15.01 12.28 -29.65
CA GLN A 357 15.18 11.24 -30.66
C GLN A 357 13.88 10.96 -31.42
N TYR A 358 12.75 10.92 -30.71
CA TYR A 358 11.45 10.70 -31.33
C TYR A 358 11.02 11.86 -32.23
N ALA A 359 11.18 13.11 -31.77
CA ALA A 359 10.79 14.30 -32.52
C ALA A 359 11.82 14.73 -33.58
N GLN A 360 13.05 14.21 -33.55
CA GLN A 360 14.19 14.71 -34.33
C GLN A 360 14.44 16.22 -34.11
N GLU A 361 14.07 16.72 -32.94
CA GLU A 361 14.20 18.11 -32.52
C GLU A 361 14.69 18.14 -31.07
N ARG A 362 15.52 19.11 -30.69
CA ARG A 362 16.11 19.15 -29.35
C ARG A 362 15.04 19.50 -28.31
N VAL A 363 14.82 18.59 -27.36
CA VAL A 363 14.11 18.81 -26.10
C VAL A 363 15.13 18.83 -24.97
N ALA A 364 15.18 19.93 -24.21
CA ALA A 364 16.03 20.07 -23.03
C ALA A 364 15.22 19.88 -21.74
N VAL A 365 15.88 19.53 -20.64
CA VAL A 365 15.24 19.41 -19.33
C VAL A 365 14.53 20.71 -18.91
N ALA A 366 15.13 21.86 -19.25
CA ALA A 366 14.56 23.17 -18.96
C ALA A 366 13.25 23.48 -19.72
N ASP A 367 12.90 22.69 -20.73
CA ASP A 367 11.63 22.86 -21.45
C ASP A 367 10.43 22.29 -20.67
N PHE A 368 10.67 21.42 -19.68
CA PHE A 368 9.59 20.90 -18.83
C PHE A 368 9.21 21.93 -17.77
N ASP A 369 7.95 22.33 -17.78
CA ASP A 369 7.35 23.11 -16.70
C ASP A 369 6.90 22.15 -15.60
N LEU A 370 7.75 22.00 -14.57
CA LEU A 370 7.50 21.08 -13.45
C LEU A 370 6.37 21.58 -12.53
N ASP A 371 6.09 22.89 -12.46
CA ASP A 371 5.04 23.45 -11.62
C ASP A 371 3.64 23.05 -12.10
N LYS A 372 3.50 22.71 -13.38
CA LYS A 372 2.28 22.13 -13.95
C LYS A 372 2.11 20.64 -13.67
N LEU A 373 3.09 19.97 -13.08
CA LEU A 373 3.01 18.55 -12.76
C LEU A 373 2.08 18.34 -11.54
N PRO A 374 1.02 17.52 -11.66
CA PRO A 374 0.16 17.17 -10.53
C PRO A 374 0.94 16.66 -9.32
N THR A 375 0.47 16.99 -8.12
CA THR A 375 1.11 16.63 -6.84
C THR A 375 1.22 15.13 -6.64
N HIS A 376 0.23 14.35 -7.10
CA HIS A 376 0.22 12.89 -7.01
C HIS A 376 1.23 12.20 -7.95
N LEU A 377 1.86 12.96 -8.87
CA LEU A 377 2.94 12.51 -9.75
C LEU A 377 4.32 13.00 -9.28
N ARG A 378 4.41 13.37 -8.00
CA ARG A 378 5.66 13.67 -7.29
C ARG A 378 5.73 12.74 -6.07
N MET A 379 6.91 12.17 -5.82
CA MET A 379 7.08 11.24 -4.69
C MET A 379 6.87 12.03 -3.40
N ASN A 380 6.02 11.51 -2.52
CA ASN A 380 5.92 12.00 -1.16
C ASN A 380 6.84 11.16 -0.26
N VAL A 381 7.57 11.82 0.63
CA VAL A 381 8.54 11.18 1.53
C VAL A 381 8.08 11.43 2.95
N LYS A 382 7.81 10.36 3.68
CA LYS A 382 7.41 10.37 5.08
C LYS A 382 8.59 9.92 5.93
N VAL A 383 9.08 10.82 6.77
CA VAL A 383 10.21 10.57 7.69
C VAL A 383 9.69 9.98 8.99
N LEU A 384 10.24 8.84 9.38
CA LEU A 384 9.90 8.10 10.60
C LEU A 384 10.97 8.29 11.68
N ASP A 385 10.58 8.41 12.95
CA ASP A 385 11.49 8.27 14.07
C ASP A 385 11.83 6.80 14.38
N ASP A 386 12.64 6.56 15.41
CA ASP A 386 13.04 5.21 15.81
C ASP A 386 11.88 4.36 16.36
N ASP A 387 10.80 5.00 16.82
CA ASP A 387 9.55 4.35 17.26
C ASP A 387 8.59 4.08 16.08
N GLY A 388 8.98 4.45 14.85
CA GLY A 388 8.19 4.28 13.63
C GLY A 388 7.06 5.32 13.46
N GLN A 389 7.07 6.41 14.24
CA GLN A 389 6.10 7.50 14.12
C GLN A 389 6.55 8.56 13.10
N ALA A 390 5.58 9.22 12.47
CA ALA A 390 5.85 10.22 11.45
C ALA A 390 6.31 11.54 12.08
N VAL A 391 7.50 12.02 11.70
CA VAL A 391 8.05 13.30 12.17
C VAL A 391 7.85 14.40 11.14
N HIS A 392 8.18 14.10 9.87
CA HIS A 392 8.04 15.00 8.75
C HIS A 392 7.40 14.28 7.56
N ALA A 393 6.69 15.00 6.71
CA ALA A 393 6.24 14.49 5.43
C ALA A 393 6.25 15.60 4.38
N GLY A 394 6.69 15.30 3.17
CA GLY A 394 6.75 16.28 2.10
C GLY A 394 7.28 15.73 0.78
N ARG A 395 7.20 16.56 -0.26
CA ARG A 395 7.63 16.20 -1.63
C ARG A 395 8.97 16.84 -2.02
N ASP A 396 9.49 17.76 -1.21
CA ASP A 396 10.82 18.34 -1.40
C ASP A 396 11.81 17.66 -0.46
N LEU A 397 12.61 16.75 -1.01
CA LEU A 397 13.61 16.01 -0.25
C LEU A 397 14.69 16.92 0.34
N ASN A 398 15.06 18.02 -0.33
CA ASN A 398 16.09 18.94 0.17
C ASN A 398 15.59 19.69 1.40
N GLU A 399 14.32 20.09 1.39
CA GLU A 399 13.67 20.70 2.55
C GLU A 399 13.59 19.71 3.72
N LEU A 400 13.12 18.48 3.47
CA LEU A 400 13.06 17.42 4.49
C LEU A 400 14.44 17.10 5.08
N GLN A 401 15.49 17.00 4.26
CA GLN A 401 16.86 16.79 4.72
C GLN A 401 17.42 17.97 5.53
N ARG A 402 16.94 19.19 5.29
CA ARG A 402 17.32 20.38 6.06
C ARG A 402 16.58 20.41 7.40
N GLU A 403 15.28 20.14 7.42
CA GLU A 403 14.47 20.06 8.64
C GLU A 403 14.97 18.95 9.57
N ASN A 404 15.20 17.76 9.02
CA ASN A 404 15.72 16.61 9.76
C ASN A 404 17.09 16.92 10.40
N ARG A 405 17.98 17.62 9.68
CA ARG A 405 19.28 18.08 10.23
C ARG A 405 19.15 19.11 11.35
N GLN A 406 18.11 19.94 11.35
CA GLN A 406 17.90 20.97 12.36
C GLN A 406 17.29 20.39 13.65
N GLN A 407 16.34 19.45 13.52
CA GLN A 407 15.66 18.85 14.66
C GLN A 407 16.45 17.70 15.28
N GLN A 408 17.22 16.97 14.48
CA GLN A 408 18.04 15.84 14.92
C GLN A 408 19.45 15.92 14.32
N PRO A 409 20.29 16.89 14.73
CA PRO A 409 21.70 16.93 14.31
C PRO A 409 22.43 15.61 14.65
N ASP A 410 21.96 14.90 15.68
CA ASP A 410 22.49 13.62 16.17
C ASP A 410 21.71 12.37 15.70
N ALA A 411 20.66 12.43 14.87
CA ALA A 411 19.99 11.19 14.39
C ALA A 411 20.89 10.33 13.48
N THR A 412 21.83 10.96 12.77
CA THR A 412 22.91 10.19 12.13
C THR A 412 23.85 9.55 13.16
N ALA A 413 23.97 10.12 14.35
CA ALA A 413 24.74 9.57 15.46
C ALA A 413 24.01 8.40 16.14
N ASP A 414 22.68 8.40 16.23
CA ASP A 414 21.90 7.32 16.88
C ASP A 414 22.04 5.97 16.15
N VAL A 415 21.92 5.92 14.81
CA VAL A 415 22.25 4.69 14.06
C VAL A 415 23.74 4.37 14.08
N ARG A 416 24.62 5.38 14.13
CA ARG A 416 26.07 5.21 14.35
C ARG A 416 26.41 4.75 15.78
N SER A 417 25.46 4.76 16.71
CA SER A 417 25.64 4.41 18.13
C SER A 417 25.12 3.02 18.50
N ALA A 418 24.46 2.31 17.57
CA ALA A 418 23.93 0.97 17.79
C ALA A 418 25.00 -0.06 18.21
N ASP A 419 26.25 0.13 17.78
CA ASP A 419 27.41 -0.63 18.26
C ASP A 419 28.57 0.32 18.64
N PRO A 420 28.88 0.49 19.93
CA PRO A 420 29.96 1.34 20.43
C PRO A 420 31.32 1.03 19.82
N ARG A 421 31.51 -0.18 19.26
CA ARG A 421 32.72 -0.55 18.52
C ARG A 421 33.03 0.42 17.38
N TRP A 422 32.02 0.95 16.69
CA TRP A 422 32.20 1.82 15.52
C TRP A 422 32.19 3.32 15.86
N ALA A 423 32.26 3.67 17.15
CA ALA A 423 32.40 5.03 17.66
C ALA A 423 33.72 5.23 18.43
N ARG A 424 34.70 4.34 18.27
CA ARG A 424 36.00 4.41 18.96
C ARG A 424 36.89 5.52 18.38
N ASP A 425 37.51 6.29 19.27
CA ASP A 425 38.45 7.38 18.96
C ASP A 425 39.85 7.11 19.52
N GLY A 426 40.83 7.93 19.12
CA GLY A 426 42.18 7.89 19.70
C GLY A 426 43.01 6.66 19.31
N ILE A 427 42.61 5.95 18.25
CA ILE A 427 43.27 4.71 17.83
C ILE A 427 44.58 5.06 17.10
N THR A 428 45.70 4.49 17.54
CA THR A 428 47.02 4.73 16.93
C THR A 428 47.63 3.50 16.25
N ASP A 429 47.00 2.34 16.41
CA ASP A 429 47.40 1.06 15.81
C ASP A 429 46.16 0.22 15.46
N TRP A 430 46.31 -0.83 14.65
CA TRP A 430 45.19 -1.68 14.28
C TRP A 430 44.77 -2.61 15.45
N ASP A 431 43.82 -2.17 16.28
CA ASP A 431 43.39 -2.88 17.50
C ASP A 431 41.87 -3.19 17.54
N PHE A 432 41.18 -3.01 16.42
CA PHE A 432 39.71 -3.07 16.32
C PHE A 432 39.19 -4.31 15.58
N GLY A 433 40.06 -5.28 15.32
CA GLY A 433 39.72 -6.54 14.67
C GLY A 433 39.38 -6.37 13.18
N GLU A 434 38.39 -7.10 12.70
CA GLU A 434 37.93 -7.02 11.31
C GLU A 434 37.10 -5.74 11.06
N LEU A 435 37.37 -5.09 9.93
CA LEU A 435 36.61 -3.97 9.38
C LEU A 435 35.74 -4.51 8.22
N PRO A 436 34.47 -4.89 8.48
CA PRO A 436 33.61 -5.42 7.44
C PRO A 436 33.32 -4.36 6.36
N LYS A 437 32.83 -4.81 5.19
CA LYS A 437 32.52 -3.91 4.06
C LYS A 437 31.22 -3.13 4.27
N ASP A 438 30.26 -3.79 4.90
CA ASP A 438 28.90 -3.33 5.12
C ASP A 438 28.35 -3.95 6.39
N LEU A 439 27.43 -3.24 7.03
CA LEU A 439 26.64 -3.67 8.16
C LEU A 439 25.18 -3.33 7.86
N ILE A 440 24.27 -4.21 8.25
CA ILE A 440 22.83 -3.96 8.19
C ILE A 440 22.38 -3.64 9.62
N LEU A 441 21.84 -2.44 9.81
CA LEU A 441 21.28 -1.97 11.07
C LEU A 441 19.78 -1.78 10.92
N GLU A 442 18.99 -2.02 11.97
CA GLU A 442 17.57 -1.69 11.97
C GLU A 442 17.36 -0.29 12.57
N SER A 443 16.62 0.57 11.87
CA SER A 443 16.19 1.88 12.36
C SER A 443 14.75 2.12 11.92
N GLY A 444 13.86 2.48 12.87
CA GLY A 444 12.43 2.62 12.60
C GLY A 444 11.78 1.36 12.00
N GLY A 445 12.29 0.16 12.32
CA GLY A 445 11.83 -1.11 11.77
C GLY A 445 12.24 -1.40 10.31
N ILE A 446 13.10 -0.56 9.72
CA ILE A 446 13.58 -0.71 8.34
C ILE A 446 15.08 -1.06 8.35
N PRO A 447 15.53 -2.06 7.57
CA PRO A 447 16.95 -2.39 7.44
C PRO A 447 17.69 -1.30 6.65
N VAL A 448 18.73 -0.74 7.25
CA VAL A 448 19.60 0.29 6.69
C VAL A 448 21.02 -0.27 6.55
N THR A 449 21.55 -0.26 5.33
CA THR A 449 22.96 -0.65 5.10
C THR A 449 23.89 0.53 5.35
N VAL A 450 24.91 0.33 6.19
CA VAL A 450 25.96 1.31 6.49
C VAL A 450 27.35 0.70 6.31
N HIS A 451 28.36 1.53 6.13
CA HIS A 451 29.71 1.11 5.77
C HIS A 451 30.75 1.58 6.81
N PRO A 452 31.34 0.67 7.60
CA PRO A 452 32.41 1.01 8.54
C PRO A 452 33.64 1.60 7.85
N ALA A 453 34.20 2.64 8.46
CA ALA A 453 35.33 3.37 7.95
C ALA A 453 36.33 3.75 9.04
N VAL A 454 37.61 3.79 8.66
CA VAL A 454 38.71 4.32 9.49
C VAL A 454 38.94 5.78 9.10
N VAL A 455 38.63 6.72 9.99
CA VAL A 455 38.69 8.17 9.72
C VAL A 455 39.95 8.76 10.34
N ASP A 456 40.73 9.48 9.53
CA ASP A 456 41.92 10.22 9.97
C ASP A 456 41.55 11.41 10.87
N GLN A 457 42.16 11.47 12.05
CA GLN A 457 42.02 12.57 13.04
C GLN A 457 43.34 13.33 13.24
N GLY A 458 44.33 13.14 12.37
CA GLY A 458 45.62 13.84 12.40
C GLY A 458 46.70 13.12 13.22
N GLU A 459 46.52 13.02 14.54
CA GLU A 459 47.46 12.29 15.43
C GLU A 459 46.96 10.87 15.79
N SER A 460 45.73 10.55 15.43
CA SER A 460 45.12 9.22 15.60
C SER A 460 44.12 8.95 14.48
N VAL A 461 43.43 7.81 14.55
CA VAL A 461 42.25 7.51 13.75
C VAL A 461 41.05 7.26 14.66
N SER A 462 39.87 7.24 14.04
CA SER A 462 38.60 6.90 14.66
C SER A 462 37.83 5.94 13.77
N LEU A 463 36.93 5.16 14.34
CA LEU A 463 35.97 4.35 13.58
C LEU A 463 34.67 5.13 13.44
N ARG A 464 34.06 5.11 12.26
CA ARG A 464 32.75 5.72 11.99
C ARG A 464 31.99 4.89 10.95
N LEU A 465 30.65 4.94 10.98
CA LEU A 465 29.82 4.37 9.92
C LEU A 465 29.48 5.45 8.89
N MET A 466 29.71 5.14 7.62
CA MET A 466 29.42 6.00 6.48
C MET A 466 28.21 5.47 5.71
N ASP A 467 27.56 6.34 4.97
CA ASP A 467 26.33 6.01 4.25
C ASP A 467 26.58 5.30 2.93
N THR A 468 27.74 5.54 2.32
CA THR A 468 28.10 4.96 1.04
C THR A 468 29.47 4.29 1.11
N GLN A 469 29.61 3.20 0.35
CA GLN A 469 30.87 2.49 0.24
C GLN A 469 32.00 3.40 -0.27
N SER A 470 31.72 4.32 -1.20
CA SER A 470 32.72 5.24 -1.73
C SER A 470 33.25 6.22 -0.68
N GLN A 471 32.38 6.74 0.20
CA GLN A 471 32.79 7.57 1.32
C GLN A 471 33.64 6.76 2.32
N ALA A 472 33.18 5.55 2.67
CA ALA A 472 33.92 4.66 3.57
C ALA A 472 35.31 4.29 3.03
N ASP A 473 35.42 3.96 1.75
CA ASP A 473 36.69 3.60 1.13
C ASP A 473 37.65 4.79 1.06
N ARG A 474 37.16 5.99 0.74
CA ARG A 474 37.98 7.22 0.74
C ARG A 474 38.49 7.56 2.14
N ALA A 475 37.60 7.54 3.14
CA ALA A 475 37.97 7.80 4.52
C ALA A 475 38.98 6.75 5.02
N THR A 476 38.66 5.45 4.84
CA THR A 476 39.50 4.32 5.26
C THR A 476 40.87 4.35 4.61
N ARG A 477 40.97 4.68 3.31
CA ARG A 477 42.26 4.84 2.66
C ARG A 477 43.15 5.85 3.37
N ARG A 478 42.59 7.01 3.74
CA ARG A 478 43.31 8.05 4.48
C ARG A 478 43.63 7.62 5.91
N GLY A 479 42.67 7.04 6.63
CA GLY A 479 42.85 6.55 8.00
C GLY A 479 43.87 5.42 8.10
N VAL A 480 43.84 4.44 7.20
CA VAL A 480 44.84 3.37 7.15
C VAL A 480 46.24 3.92 6.81
N SER A 481 46.32 4.89 5.90
CA SER A 481 47.58 5.60 5.62
C SER A 481 48.11 6.34 6.86
N ARG A 482 47.22 6.90 7.68
CA ARG A 482 47.56 7.50 8.98
C ARG A 482 48.15 6.46 9.95
N LEU A 483 47.54 5.28 10.07
CA LEU A 483 48.08 4.21 10.92
C LEU A 483 49.49 3.79 10.49
N TYR A 484 49.71 3.60 9.18
CA TYR A 484 51.06 3.30 8.67
C TYR A 484 52.05 4.45 8.90
N TYR A 485 51.60 5.70 8.75
CA TYR A 485 52.41 6.88 9.06
C TYR A 485 52.83 6.91 10.53
N LEU A 486 51.89 6.72 11.46
CA LEU A 486 52.14 6.72 12.90
C LEU A 486 53.16 5.64 13.27
N ALA A 487 53.01 4.44 12.72
CA ALA A 487 53.93 3.33 12.96
C ALA A 487 55.34 3.54 12.37
N ASN A 488 55.49 4.37 11.33
CA ASN A 488 56.74 4.55 10.58
C ASN A 488 57.26 6.00 10.56
N ARG A 489 56.79 6.84 11.49
CA ARG A 489 56.99 8.30 11.50
C ARG A 489 58.45 8.73 11.30
N LYS A 490 59.39 8.03 11.96
CA LYS A 490 60.82 8.34 11.90
C LYS A 490 61.42 8.10 10.51
N SER A 491 61.06 6.98 9.86
CA SER A 491 61.56 6.64 8.52
C SER A 491 61.05 7.64 7.48
N LEU A 492 59.73 7.91 7.49
CA LEU A 492 59.08 8.85 6.57
C LEU A 492 59.61 10.29 6.72
N LYS A 493 59.80 10.77 7.95
CA LYS A 493 60.41 12.09 8.21
C LYS A 493 61.84 12.21 7.66
N THR A 494 62.59 11.12 7.64
CA THR A 494 64.00 11.12 7.20
C THR A 494 64.11 11.24 5.67
N GLN A 495 63.20 10.61 4.92
CA GLN A 495 63.22 10.61 3.44
C GLN A 495 63.09 12.01 2.84
N ILE A 496 62.28 12.87 3.45
CA ILE A 496 61.98 14.21 2.93
C ILE A 496 63.15 15.18 3.10
N ARG A 497 64.05 14.91 4.05
CA ARG A 497 65.15 15.81 4.41
C ARG A 497 66.09 16.14 3.24
N TRP A 498 66.13 15.27 2.23
CA TRP A 498 67.07 15.36 1.12
C TRP A 498 66.38 15.41 -0.25
N LEU A 499 65.11 15.81 -0.30
CA LEU A 499 64.40 15.93 -1.57
C LEU A 499 65.04 17.00 -2.46
N PRO A 500 65.28 16.70 -3.76
CA PRO A 500 65.77 17.68 -4.71
C PRO A 500 64.84 18.90 -4.79
N GLN A 501 65.42 20.11 -4.85
CA GLN A 501 64.68 21.36 -5.05
C GLN A 501 63.57 21.63 -4.00
N TRP A 502 63.65 20.99 -2.83
CA TRP A 502 62.65 21.15 -1.78
C TRP A 502 62.46 22.61 -1.35
N ASN A 503 63.56 23.34 -1.13
CA ASN A 503 63.52 24.74 -0.73
C ASN A 503 62.83 25.62 -1.78
N GLU A 504 63.07 25.38 -3.08
CA GLU A 504 62.41 26.11 -4.17
C GLU A 504 60.91 25.82 -4.19
N CYS A 505 60.51 24.55 -4.05
CA CYS A 505 59.11 24.15 -3.96
C CYS A 505 58.40 24.87 -2.81
N CYS A 506 59.03 24.94 -1.63
CA CYS A 506 58.49 25.66 -0.47
C CYS A 506 58.29 27.16 -0.76
N VAL A 507 59.23 27.80 -1.45
CA VAL A 507 59.08 29.22 -1.82
C VAL A 507 57.91 29.42 -2.78
N TRP A 508 57.78 28.56 -3.80
CA TRP A 508 56.69 28.65 -4.76
C TRP A 508 55.31 28.31 -4.19
N ALA A 509 55.25 27.48 -3.15
CA ALA A 509 54.02 27.05 -2.50
C ALA A 509 53.57 27.97 -1.35
N ALA A 510 54.40 28.93 -0.93
CA ALA A 510 54.25 29.65 0.33
C ALA A 510 52.93 30.45 0.47
N ASP A 511 52.30 30.83 -0.63
CA ASP A 511 50.99 31.51 -0.64
C ASP A 511 49.79 30.55 -0.54
N ARG A 512 50.01 29.25 -0.72
CA ARG A 512 48.97 28.22 -0.72
C ARG A 512 49.01 27.33 0.50
N ILE A 513 50.20 26.99 0.96
CA ILE A 513 50.38 25.99 2.02
C ILE A 513 51.66 26.30 2.80
N ASP A 514 51.58 26.24 4.13
CA ASP A 514 52.76 26.41 4.96
C ASP A 514 53.69 25.19 4.84
N VAL A 515 54.97 25.42 5.11
CA VAL A 515 56.04 24.42 4.90
C VAL A 515 55.84 23.16 5.76
N GLU A 516 55.33 23.30 6.99
CA GLU A 516 55.15 22.15 7.88
C GLU A 516 53.95 21.30 7.46
N THR A 517 52.83 21.92 7.05
CA THR A 517 51.69 21.20 6.46
C THR A 517 52.07 20.50 5.17
N LEU A 518 52.77 21.19 4.26
CA LEU A 518 53.23 20.58 3.00
C LEU A 518 54.13 19.37 3.26
N LYS A 519 55.04 19.50 4.22
CA LYS A 519 55.95 18.43 4.62
C LYS A 519 55.19 17.26 5.23
N HIS A 520 54.17 17.50 6.05
CA HIS A 520 53.33 16.47 6.66
C HIS A 520 52.49 15.74 5.61
N ASP A 521 51.83 16.48 4.72
CA ASP A 521 51.02 15.92 3.64
C ASP A 521 51.88 15.06 2.69
N LEU A 522 53.11 15.48 2.44
CA LEU A 522 54.07 14.70 1.68
C LEU A 522 54.45 13.38 2.39
N GLN A 523 54.64 13.40 3.71
CA GLN A 523 54.87 12.16 4.49
C GLN A 523 53.67 11.22 4.38
N MET A 524 52.47 11.76 4.48
CA MET A 524 51.23 11.01 4.33
C MET A 524 51.07 10.43 2.93
N ARG A 525 51.40 11.17 1.88
CA ARG A 525 51.41 10.66 0.51
C ARG A 525 52.41 9.53 0.31
N ILE A 526 53.64 9.68 0.81
CA ILE A 526 54.67 8.64 0.72
C ILE A 526 54.18 7.38 1.47
N ALA A 527 53.55 7.53 2.63
CA ALA A 527 52.95 6.41 3.35
C ALA A 527 51.83 5.73 2.53
N GLU A 528 50.91 6.52 1.96
CA GLU A 528 49.83 5.99 1.13
C GLU A 528 50.37 5.18 -0.06
N LEU A 529 51.37 5.69 -0.78
CA LEU A 529 51.98 4.99 -1.91
C LEU A 529 52.76 3.74 -1.51
N ALA A 530 53.50 3.80 -0.41
CA ALA A 530 54.34 2.69 0.05
C ALA A 530 53.53 1.51 0.59
N PHE A 531 52.47 1.80 1.36
CA PHE A 531 51.74 0.78 2.13
C PHE A 531 50.35 0.44 1.57
N VAL A 532 49.71 1.36 0.84
CA VAL A 532 48.35 1.15 0.29
C VAL A 532 48.41 0.99 -1.23
N GLY A 533 48.96 1.96 -1.94
CA GLY A 533 49.08 1.97 -3.40
C GLY A 533 47.75 1.67 -4.10
N ARG A 534 47.80 0.89 -5.19
CA ARG A 534 46.60 0.51 -5.97
C ARG A 534 45.89 -0.75 -5.43
N GLU A 535 46.38 -1.33 -4.34
CA GLU A 535 45.80 -2.53 -3.77
C GLU A 535 44.48 -2.22 -3.03
N LYS A 536 43.62 -3.24 -2.86
CA LYS A 536 42.42 -3.15 -2.02
C LYS A 536 42.82 -2.79 -0.58
N LEU A 537 41.99 -2.07 0.17
CA LEU A 537 42.33 -1.70 1.56
C LEU A 537 42.41 -2.94 2.47
N PRO A 538 43.33 -2.97 3.47
CA PRO A 538 43.32 -4.02 4.49
C PRO A 538 42.00 -3.98 5.26
N ARG A 539 41.48 -5.16 5.59
CA ARG A 539 40.20 -5.32 6.31
C ARG A 539 40.36 -6.07 7.64
N ASP A 540 41.55 -6.58 7.93
CA ASP A 540 41.87 -7.25 9.19
C ASP A 540 43.31 -6.92 9.61
N GLU A 541 43.63 -7.28 10.86
CA GLU A 541 44.96 -7.00 11.43
C GLU A 541 46.06 -7.76 10.69
N ALA A 542 45.83 -9.01 10.30
CA ALA A 542 46.86 -9.84 9.66
C ALA A 542 47.33 -9.22 8.34
N GLU A 543 46.40 -8.76 7.51
CA GLU A 543 46.68 -8.08 6.25
C GLU A 543 47.33 -6.71 6.47
N PHE A 544 46.89 -5.96 7.49
CA PHE A 544 47.54 -4.70 7.88
C PHE A 544 49.01 -4.92 8.26
N ARG A 545 49.31 -5.89 9.13
CA ARG A 545 50.68 -6.22 9.55
C ARG A 545 51.55 -6.72 8.40
N ARG A 546 50.99 -7.56 7.52
CA ARG A 546 51.70 -8.06 6.33
C ARG A 546 52.13 -6.92 5.42
N ARG A 547 51.24 -5.96 5.17
CA ARG A 547 51.55 -4.77 4.37
C ARG A 547 52.48 -3.81 5.08
N GLN A 548 52.34 -3.65 6.40
CA GLN A 548 53.29 -2.89 7.20
C GLN A 548 54.71 -3.43 7.02
N ALA A 549 54.92 -4.75 7.12
CA ALA A 549 56.23 -5.35 6.95
C ALA A 549 56.81 -5.12 5.54
N ASN A 550 56.01 -5.34 4.49
CA ASN A 550 56.46 -5.19 3.10
C ASN A 550 56.64 -3.72 2.68
N GLY A 551 55.84 -2.81 3.24
CA GLY A 551 55.81 -1.41 2.82
C GLY A 551 57.01 -0.60 3.31
N VAL A 552 57.69 -1.03 4.39
CA VAL A 552 58.89 -0.34 4.89
C VAL A 552 59.97 -0.24 3.81
N GLU A 553 60.21 -1.33 3.07
CA GLU A 553 61.18 -1.36 1.97
C GLU A 553 60.74 -0.48 0.79
N ARG A 554 59.42 -0.30 0.62
CA ARG A 554 58.83 0.51 -0.45
C ARG A 554 58.83 2.02 -0.18
N ILE A 555 59.09 2.45 1.07
CA ILE A 555 59.15 3.88 1.42
C ILE A 555 60.13 4.64 0.51
N GLY A 556 61.30 4.06 0.22
CA GLY A 556 62.29 4.67 -0.67
C GLY A 556 61.79 4.81 -2.11
N ILE A 557 61.13 3.77 -2.63
CA ILE A 557 60.55 3.76 -3.98
C ILE A 557 59.44 4.80 -4.09
N ALA A 558 58.51 4.83 -3.12
CA ALA A 558 57.44 5.83 -3.07
C ALA A 558 58.00 7.27 -3.00
N THR A 559 59.09 7.48 -2.27
CA THR A 559 59.77 8.79 -2.23
C THR A 559 60.30 9.17 -3.61
N GLN A 560 60.92 8.23 -4.33
CA GLN A 560 61.41 8.46 -5.70
C GLN A 560 60.30 8.72 -6.71
N GLU A 561 59.11 8.15 -6.52
CA GLU A 561 57.94 8.42 -7.37
C GLU A 561 57.41 9.85 -7.17
N VAL A 562 57.40 10.37 -5.94
CA VAL A 562 56.88 11.71 -5.63
C VAL A 562 57.91 12.81 -5.86
N ALA A 563 59.21 12.52 -5.65
CA ALA A 563 60.30 13.48 -5.77
C ALA A 563 60.30 14.31 -7.07
N PRO A 564 60.14 13.74 -8.28
CA PRO A 564 60.15 14.53 -9.52
C PRO A 564 58.85 15.30 -9.77
N LEU A 565 57.75 14.95 -9.11
CA LEU A 565 56.45 15.58 -9.32
C LEU A 565 56.40 16.97 -8.67
N LEU A 566 56.91 17.12 -7.44
CA LEU A 566 56.79 18.37 -6.70
C LEU A 566 57.44 19.57 -7.41
N PRO A 567 58.70 19.50 -7.89
CA PRO A 567 59.30 20.64 -8.58
C PRO A 567 58.57 21.00 -9.85
N ARG A 568 58.10 20.00 -10.62
CA ARG A 568 57.32 20.23 -11.85
C ARG A 568 56.00 20.92 -11.57
N MET A 569 55.29 20.47 -10.54
CA MET A 569 53.99 21.01 -10.15
C MET A 569 54.13 22.44 -9.63
N PHE A 570 55.04 22.70 -8.69
CA PHE A 570 55.20 24.03 -8.10
C PHE A 570 55.87 25.03 -9.06
N ALA A 571 56.75 24.58 -9.97
CA ALA A 571 57.24 25.45 -11.04
C ALA A 571 56.13 25.85 -12.02
N ALA A 572 55.24 24.92 -12.38
CA ALA A 572 54.07 25.22 -13.21
C ALA A 572 53.11 26.17 -12.48
N TYR A 573 52.85 25.95 -11.19
CA TYR A 573 52.05 26.85 -10.36
C TYR A 573 52.65 28.27 -10.30
N HIS A 574 53.96 28.38 -10.08
CA HIS A 574 54.63 29.67 -10.07
C HIS A 574 54.52 30.40 -11.41
N ARG A 575 54.61 29.69 -12.54
CA ARG A 575 54.35 30.27 -13.87
C ARG A 575 52.90 30.77 -14.02
N VAL A 576 51.92 30.03 -13.51
CA VAL A 576 50.51 30.49 -13.48
C VAL A 576 50.38 31.79 -12.70
N ARG A 577 51.04 31.91 -11.53
CA ARG A 577 51.01 33.15 -10.74
C ARG A 577 51.59 34.33 -11.50
N LEU A 578 52.77 34.16 -12.10
CA LEU A 578 53.40 35.22 -12.91
C LEU A 578 52.51 35.65 -14.09
N ALA A 579 51.87 34.68 -14.76
CA ALA A 579 50.95 34.94 -15.85
C ALA A 579 49.69 35.69 -15.36
N LEU A 580 49.11 35.28 -14.22
CA LEU A 580 47.97 35.96 -13.61
C LEU A 580 48.29 37.40 -13.23
N ASP A 581 49.44 37.65 -12.59
CA ASP A 581 49.87 39.00 -12.21
C ASP A 581 49.99 39.91 -13.45
N SER A 582 50.38 39.35 -14.61
CA SER A 582 50.52 40.12 -15.85
C SER A 582 49.18 40.57 -16.47
N ILE A 583 48.09 39.84 -16.22
CA ILE A 583 46.74 40.16 -16.73
C ILE A 583 45.83 40.76 -15.66
N GLN A 584 46.28 40.83 -14.40
CA GLN A 584 45.52 41.39 -13.29
C GLN A 584 45.30 42.90 -13.48
N GLY A 585 44.06 43.37 -13.27
CA GLY A 585 43.69 44.76 -13.50
C GLY A 585 43.40 45.14 -14.96
N THR A 586 43.42 44.17 -15.87
CA THR A 586 42.96 44.35 -17.27
C THR A 586 41.46 44.05 -17.43
N ARG A 587 40.95 44.11 -18.66
CA ARG A 587 39.55 43.76 -19.00
C ARG A 587 39.18 42.29 -18.75
N TYR A 588 40.16 41.42 -18.46
CA TYR A 588 39.95 39.96 -18.31
C TYR A 588 39.67 39.50 -16.87
N GLN A 589 39.14 40.39 -16.04
CA GLN A 589 38.94 40.11 -14.60
C GLN A 589 38.06 38.88 -14.32
N ALA A 590 37.06 38.61 -15.15
CA ALA A 590 36.23 37.40 -15.05
C ALA A 590 37.06 36.11 -15.25
N ALA A 591 38.03 36.12 -16.16
CA ALA A 591 38.94 34.99 -16.37
C ALA A 591 39.91 34.82 -15.19
N CYS A 592 40.41 35.91 -14.61
CA CYS A 592 41.22 35.85 -13.40
C CYS A 592 40.44 35.24 -12.23
N PHE A 593 39.16 35.56 -12.07
CA PHE A 593 38.30 34.98 -11.03
C PHE A 593 38.11 33.47 -11.25
N ASP A 594 37.72 33.05 -12.46
CA ASP A 594 37.58 31.64 -12.86
C ASP A 594 38.85 30.82 -12.60
N ILE A 595 40.01 31.34 -12.98
CA ILE A 595 41.30 30.66 -12.78
C ILE A 595 41.64 30.54 -11.29
N ASN A 596 41.42 31.59 -10.50
CA ASN A 596 41.68 31.50 -9.06
C ASN A 596 40.75 30.47 -8.39
N GLU A 597 39.49 30.39 -8.78
CA GLU A 597 38.57 29.36 -8.29
C GLU A 597 39.07 27.95 -8.64
N GLN A 598 39.55 27.74 -9.87
CA GLN A 598 40.17 26.47 -10.28
C GLN A 598 41.42 26.13 -9.45
N LEU A 599 42.28 27.11 -9.17
CA LEU A 599 43.46 26.93 -8.33
C LEU A 599 43.08 26.60 -6.87
N ASP A 600 42.05 27.25 -6.33
CA ASP A 600 41.53 26.98 -4.98
C ASP A 600 41.00 25.55 -4.88
N GLN A 601 40.35 25.04 -5.93
CA GLN A 601 39.88 23.65 -6.01
C GLN A 601 41.03 22.64 -6.15
N LEU A 602 42.10 22.97 -6.87
CA LEU A 602 43.27 22.10 -7.02
C LEU A 602 44.12 22.03 -5.74
N PHE A 603 44.34 23.17 -5.09
CA PHE A 603 45.20 23.30 -3.91
C PHE A 603 44.40 23.44 -2.61
N VAL A 604 43.35 22.63 -2.45
CA VAL A 604 42.66 22.50 -1.16
C VAL A 604 43.60 21.96 -0.08
N THR A 605 43.34 22.28 1.19
CA THR A 605 44.12 21.73 2.32
C THR A 605 44.12 20.20 2.26
N GLY A 606 45.31 19.58 2.28
CA GLY A 606 45.43 18.12 2.14
C GLY A 606 45.41 17.59 0.70
N PHE A 607 45.44 18.44 -0.33
CA PHE A 607 45.37 18.01 -1.74
C PHE A 607 46.38 16.92 -2.10
N LEU A 608 47.59 17.00 -1.52
CA LEU A 608 48.64 16.02 -1.72
C LEU A 608 48.25 14.63 -1.25
N VAL A 609 47.26 14.46 -0.38
CA VAL A 609 46.78 13.17 0.13
C VAL A 609 45.41 12.82 -0.47
N ASP A 610 44.53 13.82 -0.62
CA ASP A 610 43.15 13.62 -1.04
C ASP A 610 42.98 13.37 -2.55
N ALA A 611 43.84 13.97 -3.39
CA ALA A 611 43.81 13.72 -4.82
C ALA A 611 44.31 12.28 -5.11
N PRO A 612 43.59 11.45 -5.88
CA PRO A 612 44.13 10.14 -6.25
C PRO A 612 45.45 10.29 -7.02
N TRP A 613 46.42 9.41 -6.75
CA TRP A 613 47.76 9.52 -7.32
C TRP A 613 47.81 9.75 -8.84
N PRO A 614 47.04 9.01 -9.68
CA PRO A 614 47.05 9.26 -11.12
C PRO A 614 46.63 10.68 -11.52
N TRP A 615 45.71 11.29 -10.77
CA TRP A 615 45.25 12.66 -11.04
C TRP A 615 46.21 13.71 -10.52
N LEU A 616 46.84 13.46 -9.37
CA LEU A 616 47.87 14.36 -8.83
C LEU A 616 49.07 14.46 -9.78
N GLN A 617 49.42 13.37 -10.48
CA GLN A 617 50.46 13.37 -11.50
C GLN A 617 50.15 14.29 -12.69
N GLU A 618 48.87 14.61 -12.93
CA GLU A 618 48.42 15.47 -14.03
C GLU A 618 48.34 16.95 -13.64
N PHE A 619 48.52 17.31 -12.36
CA PHE A 619 48.48 18.71 -11.91
C PHE A 619 49.44 19.62 -12.68
N PRO A 620 50.71 19.24 -12.95
CA PRO A 620 51.59 20.05 -13.78
C PRO A 620 50.99 20.36 -15.16
N ARG A 621 50.33 19.38 -15.80
CA ARG A 621 49.68 19.55 -17.11
C ARG A 621 48.50 20.51 -17.03
N TYR A 622 47.67 20.42 -15.99
CA TYR A 622 46.54 21.34 -15.79
C TYR A 622 47.01 22.77 -15.57
N LEU A 623 48.07 22.96 -14.78
CA LEU A 623 48.66 24.28 -14.53
C LEU A 623 49.29 24.85 -15.81
N GLU A 624 49.97 24.04 -16.61
CA GLU A 624 50.49 24.46 -17.92
C GLU A 624 49.37 24.85 -18.89
N ALA A 625 48.24 24.14 -18.87
CA ALA A 625 47.07 24.51 -19.66
C ALA A 625 46.47 25.86 -19.24
N ILE A 626 46.51 26.21 -17.94
CA ILE A 626 46.12 27.53 -17.45
C ILE A 626 47.05 28.62 -18.02
N VAL A 627 48.37 28.42 -17.95
CA VAL A 627 49.35 29.36 -18.54
C VAL A 627 49.05 29.56 -20.03
N TYR A 628 48.85 28.47 -20.77
CA TYR A 628 48.51 28.55 -22.20
C TYR A 628 47.21 29.31 -22.47
N ARG A 629 46.18 29.15 -21.63
CA ARG A 629 44.92 29.91 -21.74
C ARG A 629 45.14 31.40 -21.50
N ILE A 630 45.96 31.75 -20.51
CA ILE A 630 46.29 33.16 -20.21
C ILE A 630 47.04 33.80 -21.38
N ASP A 631 48.01 33.09 -21.98
CA ASP A 631 48.78 33.58 -23.15
C ASP A 631 47.92 33.86 -24.39
N LYS A 632 46.67 33.39 -24.42
CA LYS A 632 45.71 33.60 -25.52
C LYS A 632 44.71 34.73 -25.28
N LEU A 633 44.68 35.32 -24.08
CA LEU A 633 43.89 36.50 -23.74
C LEU A 633 44.66 37.76 -24.11
#